data_AF-A0A7G5FIQ7-F1
#
_entry.id   AF-A0A7G5FIQ7-F1
#
_cell.length_a   1.000
_cell.length_b   1.000
_cell.length_c   1.000
_cell.angle_alpha   90.00
_cell.angle_beta   90.00
_cell.angle_gamma   90.00
#
_symmetry.space_group_name_H-M   'P 1'
#
loop_
_entity.id
_entity.type
_entity.pdbx_description
1 polymer ?
#
loop_
_entity_poly.entity_id
_entity_poly.type
_entity_poly.pdbx_seq_one_letter_code
_entity_poly.pdbx_strand_id
1 'polypeptide(L)'
;MPVIEQVLDFVDRIPAGQVATYGEIGHAVGCSARQVGRIMRDHGHQTNWWRVVRADGTSTVAEKARPHWITDGLPLTEKGVDLRRI
;
A
#
# COMPACT_ATOMS: atom_id res chain seq x y z
N MET A 1 -3.41 19.07 -8.78
CA MET A 1 -3.26 17.67 -9.25
C MET A 1 -4.52 16.89 -8.86
N PRO A 2 -5.15 16.12 -9.76
CA PRO A 2 -6.30 15.27 -9.43
C PRO A 2 -6.02 14.31 -8.28
N VAL A 3 -7.04 13.94 -7.49
CA VAL A 3 -6.86 13.06 -6.33
C VAL A 3 -6.31 11.68 -6.73
N ILE A 4 -6.66 11.20 -7.93
CA ILE A 4 -6.12 9.94 -8.50
C ILE A 4 -4.59 10.03 -8.60
N GLU A 5 -4.08 11.04 -9.30
CA GLU A 5 -2.64 11.26 -9.46
C GLU A 5 -1.95 11.46 -8.10
N GLN A 6 -2.56 12.19 -7.16
CA GLN A 6 -2.00 12.36 -5.80
C GLN A 6 -1.85 11.05 -5.04
N VAL A 7 -2.81 10.14 -5.16
CA VAL A 7 -2.73 8.82 -4.53
C VAL A 7 -1.64 7.98 -5.18
N LEU A 8 -1.59 7.92 -6.53
CA LEU A 8 -0.60 7.10 -7.23
C LEU A 8 0.83 7.60 -6.98
N ASP A 9 1.04 8.92 -7.03
CA ASP A 9 2.31 9.56 -6.68
C ASP A 9 2.73 9.27 -5.24
N PHE A 10 1.79 9.29 -4.30
CA PHE A 10 2.08 8.95 -2.91
C PHE A 10 2.57 7.50 -2.81
N VAL A 11 1.88 6.57 -3.46
CA VAL A 11 2.22 5.13 -3.42
C VAL A 11 3.61 4.87 -4.00
N ASP A 12 3.96 5.51 -5.12
CA ASP A 12 5.28 5.34 -5.72
C ASP A 12 6.42 5.89 -4.87
N ARG A 13 6.13 6.89 -4.02
CA ARG A 13 7.10 7.48 -3.09
C ARG A 13 7.29 6.71 -1.80
N ILE A 14 6.46 5.70 -1.49
CA ILE A 14 6.68 4.87 -0.30
C ILE A 14 8.03 4.17 -0.46
N PRO A 15 9.00 4.35 0.45
CA PRO A 15 10.33 3.76 0.32
C PRO A 15 10.32 2.23 0.37
N ALA A 16 11.39 1.61 -0.16
CA ALA A 16 11.63 0.19 0.07
C ALA A 16 11.77 -0.10 1.57
N GLY A 17 11.24 -1.24 2.02
CA GLY A 17 11.18 -1.60 3.43
C GLY A 17 10.11 -0.87 4.24
N GLN A 18 9.24 -0.08 3.59
CA GLN A 18 8.08 0.56 4.22
C GLN A 18 6.79 0.20 3.51
N VAL A 19 5.68 0.33 4.24
CA VAL A 19 4.32 0.22 3.72
C VAL A 19 3.47 1.34 4.29
N ALA A 20 2.37 1.65 3.62
CA ALA A 20 1.34 2.54 4.13
C ALA A 20 -0.02 1.83 4.07
N THR A 21 -0.90 2.19 4.99
CA THR A 21 -2.28 1.74 5.01
C THR A 21 -3.15 2.64 4.12
N TYR A 22 -4.25 2.11 3.59
CA TYR A 22 -5.24 2.92 2.87
C TYR A 22 -5.72 4.15 3.67
N GLY A 23 -5.76 4.04 5.01
CA GLY A 23 -6.13 5.14 5.91
C GLY A 23 -5.09 6.24 5.96
N GLU A 24 -3.81 5.89 6.11
CA GLU A 24 -2.70 6.86 6.14
C GLU A 24 -2.58 7.61 4.82
N ILE A 25 -2.68 6.90 3.69
CA ILE A 25 -2.67 7.53 2.35
C ILE A 25 -3.86 8.47 2.21
N GLY A 26 -5.05 8.04 2.64
CA GLY A 26 -6.26 8.87 2.62
C GLY A 26 -6.08 10.14 3.44
N HIS A 27 -5.55 10.03 4.66
CA HIS A 27 -5.27 11.17 5.53
C HIS A 27 -4.27 12.13 4.90
N ALA A 28 -3.15 11.63 4.36
CA ALA A 28 -2.11 12.45 3.75
C ALA A 28 -2.57 13.19 2.49
N VAL A 29 -3.41 12.56 1.67
CA VAL A 29 -3.93 13.14 0.42
C VAL A 29 -5.21 13.98 0.65
N GLY A 30 -5.88 13.82 1.78
CA GLY A 30 -7.16 14.49 2.06
C GLY A 30 -8.38 13.79 1.43
N CYS A 31 -8.39 12.46 1.37
CA CYS A 31 -9.52 11.66 0.90
C CYS A 31 -9.80 10.45 1.81
N SER A 32 -10.90 9.73 1.58
CA SER A 32 -11.23 8.56 2.39
C SER A 32 -10.41 7.33 2.01
N ALA A 33 -10.13 6.44 2.98
CA ALA A 33 -9.50 5.14 2.71
C ALA A 33 -10.24 4.32 1.64
N ARG A 34 -11.57 4.41 1.61
CA ARG A 34 -12.40 3.76 0.59
C ARG A 34 -12.16 4.35 -0.80
N GLN A 35 -11.89 5.65 -0.91
CA GLN A 35 -11.52 6.28 -2.17
C GLN A 35 -10.13 5.82 -2.63
N VAL A 36 -9.14 5.77 -1.73
CA VAL A 36 -7.82 5.18 -2.03
C VAL A 36 -7.98 3.74 -2.54
N GLY A 37 -8.78 2.91 -1.87
CA GLY A 37 -9.01 1.52 -2.28
C GLY A 37 -9.66 1.37 -3.66
N ARG A 38 -10.55 2.30 -4.06
CA ARG A 38 -11.09 2.33 -5.43
C ARG A 38 -10.02 2.73 -6.44
N ILE A 39 -9.26 3.78 -6.16
CA ILE A 39 -8.17 4.24 -7.03
C ILE A 39 -7.12 3.13 -7.22
N MET A 40 -6.70 2.47 -6.15
CA MET A 40 -5.73 1.37 -6.23
C MET A 40 -6.25 0.15 -6.99
N ARG A 41 -7.56 -0.12 -6.94
CA ARG A 41 -8.19 -1.17 -7.74
C ARG A 41 -8.12 -0.85 -9.23
N ASP A 42 -8.44 0.39 -9.60
CA ASP A 42 -8.64 0.76 -11.00
C ASP A 42 -7.31 1.16 -11.68
N HIS A 43 -6.40 1.78 -10.93
CA HIS A 43 -5.16 2.40 -11.45
C HIS A 43 -3.87 1.95 -10.76
N GLY A 44 -3.95 1.27 -9.62
CA GLY A 44 -2.77 0.95 -8.81
C GLY A 44 -1.76 0.00 -9.46
N HIS A 45 -2.15 -0.74 -10.50
CA HIS A 45 -1.28 -1.70 -11.20
C HIS A 45 -0.01 -1.08 -11.82
N GLN A 46 0.02 0.24 -12.00
CA GLN A 46 1.17 0.97 -12.55
C GLN A 46 2.14 1.47 -11.47
N THR A 47 1.87 1.20 -10.19
CA THR A 47 2.60 1.75 -9.04
C THR A 47 3.29 0.67 -8.21
N ASN A 48 4.00 1.07 -7.15
CA ASN A 48 4.48 0.20 -6.06
C ASN A 48 3.35 -0.35 -5.17
N TRP A 49 2.27 -0.88 -5.77
CA TRP A 49 1.01 -1.23 -5.12
C TRP A 49 1.15 -2.22 -3.95
N TRP A 50 2.18 -3.07 -3.94
CA TRP A 50 2.43 -4.01 -2.85
C TRP A 50 2.74 -3.30 -1.54
N ARG A 51 3.15 -2.02 -1.57
CA ARG A 51 3.40 -1.20 -0.38
C ARG A 51 2.12 -0.62 0.23
N VAL A 52 0.95 -0.90 -0.34
CA VAL A 52 -0.35 -0.49 0.23
C VAL A 52 -1.06 -1.68 0.88
N VAL A 53 -1.21 -1.63 2.19
CA VAL A 53 -1.79 -2.73 2.99
C VAL A 53 -3.04 -2.29 3.75
N ARG A 54 -3.77 -3.26 4.31
CA ARG A 54 -4.86 -2.97 5.26
C ARG A 54 -4.30 -2.45 6.58
N ALA A 55 -5.16 -1.88 7.40
CA ALA A 55 -4.81 -1.39 8.74
C ALA A 55 -4.25 -2.47 9.67
N ASP A 56 -4.50 -3.75 9.38
CA ASP A 56 -3.95 -4.90 10.11
C ASP A 56 -2.70 -5.51 9.43
N GLY A 57 -2.17 -4.85 8.40
CA GLY A 57 -1.01 -5.31 7.63
C GLY A 57 -1.32 -6.36 6.56
N THR A 58 -2.57 -6.84 6.45
CA THR A 58 -2.93 -7.88 5.49
C THR A 58 -3.17 -7.34 4.07
N SER A 59 -3.12 -8.22 3.07
CA SER A 59 -3.49 -7.92 1.68
C SER A 59 -4.35 -9.03 1.07
N THR A 60 -5.34 -8.66 0.25
CA THR A 60 -6.14 -9.64 -0.53
C THR A 60 -5.36 -10.25 -1.70
N VAL A 61 -4.23 -9.65 -2.06
CA VAL A 61 -3.33 -10.12 -3.10
C VAL A 61 -1.96 -10.42 -2.50
N ALA A 62 -1.93 -10.88 -1.25
CA ALA A 62 -0.69 -11.17 -0.51
C ALA A 62 0.24 -12.13 -1.26
N GLU A 63 -0.31 -13.14 -1.94
CA GLU A 63 0.48 -14.07 -2.77
C GLU A 63 1.30 -13.33 -3.84
N LYS A 64 0.67 -12.39 -4.54
CA LYS A 64 1.34 -11.56 -5.57
C LYS A 64 2.31 -10.56 -4.96
N ALA A 65 2.00 -10.03 -3.78
CA ALA A 65 2.82 -9.03 -3.10
C ALA A 65 4.06 -9.63 -2.42
N ARG A 66 4.00 -10.90 -2.03
CA ARG A 66 5.01 -11.56 -1.20
C ARG A 66 6.43 -11.54 -1.80
N PRO A 67 6.66 -11.80 -3.10
CA PRO A 67 8.01 -11.68 -3.68
C PRO A 67 8.60 -10.27 -3.53
N HIS A 68 7.76 -9.24 -3.67
CA HIS A 68 8.19 -7.86 -3.48
C HIS A 68 8.49 -7.57 -2.00
N TRP A 69 7.65 -8.04 -1.07
CA TRP A 69 7.90 -7.85 0.35
C TRP A 69 9.17 -8.53 0.85
N ILE A 70 9.48 -9.73 0.33
CA ILE A 70 10.75 -10.43 0.59
C ILE A 70 11.92 -9.60 0.08
N THR A 71 11.80 -9.07 -1.15
CA THR A 71 12.84 -8.23 -1.77
C THR A 71 13.06 -6.93 -1.01
N ASP A 72 11.98 -6.30 -0.54
CA ASP A 72 11.99 -5.09 0.29
C ASP A 72 12.43 -5.38 1.75
N GLY A 73 12.65 -6.64 2.15
CA GLY A 73 13.10 -7.01 3.49
C GLY A 73 12.04 -6.79 4.59
N LEU A 74 10.75 -6.76 4.22
CA LEU A 74 9.66 -6.49 5.16
C LEU A 74 9.43 -7.68 6.11
N PRO A 75 9.15 -7.43 7.40
CA PRO A 75 8.76 -8.49 8.33
C PRO A 75 7.39 -9.04 7.91
N LEU A 76 7.29 -10.35 7.70
CA LEU A 76 6.08 -10.97 7.14
C LEU A 76 5.28 -11.75 8.18
N THR A 77 3.97 -11.74 8.01
CA THR A 77 3.04 -12.70 8.60
C THR A 77 2.59 -13.70 7.53
N GLU A 78 1.73 -14.65 7.89
CA GLU A 78 1.08 -15.54 6.93
C GLU A 78 0.28 -14.76 5.87
N LYS A 79 -0.41 -13.69 6.27
CA LYS A 79 -1.40 -12.97 5.44
C LYS A 79 -0.96 -11.58 4.98
N GLY A 80 0.24 -11.14 5.33
CA GLY A 80 0.67 -9.76 5.08
C GLY A 80 2.02 -9.38 5.68
N VAL A 81 2.15 -8.10 6.01
CA VAL A 81 3.31 -7.49 6.67
C VAL A 81 3.01 -7.32 8.15
N ASP A 82 3.99 -7.59 9.02
CA ASP A 82 3.88 -7.34 10.45
C ASP A 82 4.16 -5.87 10.77
N LEU A 83 3.10 -5.06 10.83
CA LEU A 83 3.19 -3.62 11.08
C LEU A 83 3.85 -3.26 12.42
N ARG A 84 4.01 -4.20 13.35
CA ARG A 84 4.63 -3.95 14.67
C ARG A 84 6.15 -3.98 14.62
N ARG A 85 6.73 -4.37 13.49
CA ARG A 85 8.17 -4.63 13.31
C ARG A 85 8.81 -3.75 12.23
N ILE A 86 8.08 -2.75 11.77
CA ILE A 86 8.52 -1.72 10.81
C ILE A 86 8.45 -0.33 11.44
#